data_AF-A0A2E7BWG1-F1
#
_entry.id   AF-A0A2E7BWG1-F1
#
_cell.length_a   1.000
_cell.length_b   1.000
_cell.length_c   1.000
_cell.angle_alpha   90.00
_cell.angle_beta   90.00
_cell.angle_gamma   90.00
#
_symmetry.space_group_name_H-M   'P 1'
#
loop_
_entity.id
_entity.type
_entity.pdbx_description
1 polymer ?
#
loop_
_entity_poly.entity_id
_entity_poly.type
_entity_poly.pdbx_seq_one_letter_code
_entity_poly.pdbx_strand_id
1 'polypeptide(L)'
;MKPLPTWAYWLHGLIIANLAIQGLYGAYMVFVVFSPGSPGPLGLAALEIDQTLMVNRRLYAQETWIALGSLSVYLGLTEILPRRLGWRSESDPTEPP
;
A
#
# COMPACT_ATOMS: atom_id res chain seq x y z
N MET A 1 13.60 -13.08 23.95
CA MET A 1 12.76 -11.93 23.54
C MET A 1 11.36 -12.12 24.11
N LYS A 2 10.73 -11.08 24.68
CA LYS A 2 9.32 -11.19 25.15
C LYS A 2 8.40 -11.33 23.93
N PRO A 3 7.37 -12.21 23.96
CA PRO A 3 6.40 -12.29 22.88
C PRO A 3 5.69 -10.95 22.74
N LEU A 4 5.51 -10.49 21.50
CA LEU A 4 4.72 -9.30 21.25
C LEU A 4 3.28 -9.54 21.69
N PRO A 5 2.61 -8.52 22.26
CA PRO A 5 1.22 -8.66 22.67
C PRO A 5 0.33 -8.87 21.45
N THR A 6 -0.72 -9.69 21.58
CA THR A 6 -1.59 -10.12 20.47
C THR A 6 -2.17 -8.95 19.68
N TRP A 7 -2.47 -7.82 20.34
CA TRP A 7 -3.00 -6.62 19.68
C TRP A 7 -2.05 -6.03 18.62
N ALA A 8 -0.73 -6.22 18.76
CA ALA A 8 0.25 -5.68 17.82
C ALA A 8 0.13 -6.37 16.44
N TYR A 9 -0.16 -7.67 16.43
CA TYR A 9 -0.41 -8.42 15.20
C TYR A 9 -1.70 -7.94 14.49
N TRP A 10 -2.75 -7.67 15.27
CA TRP A 10 -3.99 -7.11 14.73
C TRP A 10 -3.80 -5.71 14.17
N LEU A 11 -3.07 -4.83 14.89
CA LEU A 11 -2.75 -3.50 14.42
C LEU A 11 -1.94 -3.54 13.12
N HIS A 12 -0.94 -4.42 13.05
CA HIS A 12 -0.13 -4.62 11.86
C HIS A 12 -0.99 -5.02 10.65
N GLY A 13 -1.85 -6.02 10.81
CA GLY A 13 -2.79 -6.43 9.77
C GLY A 13 -3.76 -5.32 9.37
N LEU A 14 -4.25 -4.54 10.34
CA LEU A 14 -5.16 -3.42 10.09
C LEU A 14 -4.49 -2.33 9.27
N ILE A 15 -3.23 -1.98 9.56
CA ILE A 15 -2.49 -0.96 8.78
C ILE A 15 -2.32 -1.41 7.33
N ILE A 16 -1.93 -2.67 7.11
CA ILE A 16 -1.79 -3.24 5.76
C ILE A 16 -3.12 -3.21 5.03
N ALA A 17 -4.18 -3.71 5.66
CA ALA A 17 -5.51 -3.77 5.05
C ALA A 17 -6.02 -2.37 4.70
N ASN A 18 -5.88 -1.40 5.60
CA ASN A 18 -6.30 -0.03 5.37
C ASN A 18 -5.57 0.61 4.18
N LEU A 19 -4.24 0.49 4.12
CA LEU A 19 -3.44 1.04 3.02
C LEU A 19 -3.74 0.35 1.68
N ALA A 20 -3.93 -0.98 1.70
CA ALA A 20 -4.29 -1.74 0.51
C ALA A 20 -5.69 -1.35 0.00
N ILE A 21 -6.68 -1.26 0.89
CA ILE A 21 -8.03 -0.80 0.54
C ILE A 21 -7.98 0.62 -0.01
N GLN A 22 -7.21 1.52 0.60
CA GLN A 22 -7.06 2.90 0.11
C GLN A 22 -6.49 2.93 -1.31
N GLY A 23 -5.45 2.13 -1.59
CA GLY A 23 -4.88 2.02 -2.93
C GLY A 23 -5.86 1.47 -3.96
N LEU A 24 -6.63 0.43 -3.60
CA LEU A 24 -7.65 -0.15 -4.48
C LEU A 24 -8.80 0.83 -4.72
N TYR A 25 -9.25 1.53 -3.69
CA TYR A 25 -10.30 2.53 -3.77
C TYR A 25 -9.88 3.70 -4.66
N GLY A 26 -8.70 4.29 -4.42
CA GLY A 26 -8.18 5.37 -5.26
C GLY A 26 -8.02 4.93 -6.72
N ALA A 27 -7.50 3.73 -6.97
CA ALA A 27 -7.41 3.18 -8.33
C ALA A 27 -8.79 3.01 -8.98
N TYR A 28 -9.78 2.51 -8.24
CA TYR A 28 -11.17 2.41 -8.71
C TYR A 28 -11.76 3.79 -9.03
N MET A 29 -11.56 4.79 -8.17
CA MET A 29 -12.02 6.15 -8.42
C MET A 29 -11.39 6.74 -9.69
N VAL A 30 -10.08 6.53 -9.88
CA VAL A 30 -9.35 7.02 -11.05
C VAL A 30 -9.79 6.33 -12.33
N PHE A 31 -9.81 5.00 -12.36
CA PHE A 31 -10.00 4.27 -13.61
C PHE A 31 -11.45 3.97 -13.96
N VAL A 32 -12.36 3.96 -12.98
CA VAL A 32 -13.76 3.60 -13.20
C VAL A 32 -14.68 4.79 -12.99
N VAL A 33 -14.62 5.44 -11.82
CA VAL A 33 -15.61 6.48 -11.45
C VAL A 33 -15.40 7.78 -12.22
N PHE A 34 -14.19 8.32 -12.23
CA PHE A 34 -13.87 9.57 -12.94
C PHE A 34 -13.38 9.31 -14.37
N SER A 35 -14.03 8.38 -15.09
CA SER A 35 -13.68 8.10 -16.49
C SER A 35 -14.58 8.85 -17.48
N PRO A 36 -14.01 9.54 -18.49
CA PRO A 36 -14.76 10.33 -19.47
C PRO A 36 -15.35 9.47 -20.59
N GLY A 37 -15.97 8.34 -20.23
CA GLY A 37 -16.56 7.40 -21.19
C GLY A 37 -16.27 5.94 -20.83
N SER A 38 -15.11 5.43 -21.21
CA SER A 38 -14.70 4.04 -20.94
C SER A 38 -13.76 3.95 -19.74
N PRO A 39 -13.89 2.93 -18.86
CA PRO A 39 -12.93 2.69 -17.80
C PRO A 39 -11.50 2.48 -18.33
N GLY A 40 -10.51 3.03 -17.63
CA GLY A 40 -9.09 2.86 -17.97
C GLY A 40 -8.30 4.16 -18.12
N PRO A 41 -7.03 4.08 -18.59
CA PRO A 41 -6.16 5.24 -18.72
C PRO A 41 -6.66 6.22 -19.80
N LEU A 42 -6.47 7.52 -19.54
CA LEU A 42 -6.96 8.59 -20.42
C LEU A 42 -6.21 8.68 -21.75
N GLY A 43 -4.93 8.32 -21.79
CA GLY A 43 -4.11 8.45 -22.99
C GLY A 43 -4.19 9.87 -23.59
N LEU A 44 -4.61 9.95 -24.85
CA LEU A 44 -4.76 11.21 -25.59
C LEU A 44 -6.03 12.00 -25.23
N ALA A 45 -7.03 11.37 -24.60
CA ALA A 45 -8.31 12.02 -24.27
C ALA A 45 -8.16 13.08 -23.15
N ALA A 46 -6.98 13.19 -22.52
CA ALA A 46 -6.71 14.10 -21.42
C ALA A 46 -6.95 15.59 -21.74
N LEU A 47 -6.85 15.99 -23.01
CA LEU A 47 -7.02 17.39 -23.44
C LEU A 47 -8.49 17.79 -23.64
N GLU A 48 -9.38 16.81 -23.76
CA GLU A 48 -10.80 17.03 -24.10
C GLU A 48 -11.72 16.93 -22.88
N ILE A 49 -11.15 16.63 -21.70
CA ILE A 49 -11.91 16.39 -20.48
C ILE A 49 -12.22 17.69 -19.75
N ASP A 50 -13.41 17.75 -19.16
CA ASP A 50 -13.76 18.78 -18.20
C ASP A 50 -12.70 18.92 -17.09
N GLN A 51 -12.35 20.17 -16.78
CA GLN A 51 -11.30 20.49 -15.82
C GLN A 51 -11.62 19.97 -14.42
N THR A 52 -12.89 20.02 -13.99
CA THR A 52 -13.31 19.54 -12.65
C THR A 52 -13.12 18.04 -12.55
N LEU A 53 -13.49 17.30 -13.59
CA LEU A 53 -13.27 15.86 -13.66
C LEU A 53 -11.76 15.52 -13.63
N MET A 54 -10.95 16.25 -14.40
CA MET A 54 -9.50 16.06 -14.43
C MET A 54 -8.85 16.33 -13.05
N VAL A 55 -9.25 17.39 -12.36
CA VAL A 55 -8.74 17.73 -11.02
C VAL A 55 -9.10 16.62 -10.02
N ASN A 56 -10.35 16.18 -9.98
CA ASN A 56 -10.78 15.11 -9.08
C ASN A 56 -9.99 13.83 -9.35
N ARG A 57 -9.84 13.44 -10.61
CA ARG A 57 -9.08 12.25 -10.99
C ARG A 57 -7.62 12.32 -10.55
N ARG A 58 -6.98 13.50 -10.63
CA ARG A 58 -5.61 13.71 -10.16
C ARG A 58 -5.49 13.61 -8.64
N LEU A 59 -6.47 14.12 -7.89
CA LEU A 59 -6.48 14.01 -6.42
C LEU A 59 -6.54 12.55 -5.96
N TYR A 60 -7.44 11.74 -6.54
CA TYR A 60 -7.50 10.31 -6.23
C TYR A 60 -6.26 9.54 -6.72
N ALA A 61 -5.64 9.96 -7.83
CA ALA A 61 -4.39 9.37 -8.27
C ALA A 61 -3.26 9.65 -7.27
N GLN A 62 -3.15 10.87 -6.75
CA GLN A 62 -2.18 11.22 -5.70
C GLN A 62 -2.41 10.39 -4.44
N GLU A 63 -3.65 10.27 -4.00
CA GLU A 63 -4.02 9.44 -2.86
C GLU A 63 -3.63 7.97 -3.07
N THR A 64 -3.85 7.43 -4.26
CA THR A 64 -3.44 6.07 -4.64
C THR A 64 -1.93 5.90 -4.54
N TRP A 65 -1.16 6.84 -5.09
CA TRP A 65 0.30 6.78 -5.08
C TRP A 65 0.86 6.92 -3.67
N ILE A 66 0.28 7.78 -2.84
CA ILE A 66 0.66 7.93 -1.43
C ILE A 66 0.36 6.62 -0.70
N ALA A 67 -0.82 6.03 -0.86
CA ALA A 67 -1.19 4.77 -0.22
C ALA A 67 -0.26 3.61 -0.61
N LEU A 68 0.02 3.44 -1.92
CA LEU A 68 0.95 2.42 -2.42
C LEU A 68 2.38 2.66 -1.97
N GLY A 69 2.84 3.91 -1.95
CA GLY A 69 4.16 4.29 -1.43
C GLY A 69 4.29 3.97 0.06
N SER A 70 3.30 4.37 0.88
CA SER A 70 3.26 4.06 2.30
C SER A 70 3.20 2.55 2.56
N LEU A 71 2.38 1.80 1.82
CA LEU A 71 2.30 0.35 1.93
C LEU A 71 3.64 -0.32 1.58
N SER A 72 4.30 0.14 0.51
CA SER A 72 5.58 -0.40 0.07
C SER A 72 6.68 -0.16 1.12
N VAL A 73 6.76 1.05 1.67
CA VAL A 73 7.70 1.38 2.75
C VAL A 73 7.38 0.57 4.01
N TYR A 74 6.10 0.48 4.38
CA TYR A 74 5.66 -0.25 5.56
C TYR A 74 6.07 -1.73 5.47
N LEU A 75 5.69 -2.43 4.40
CA LEU A 75 6.07 -3.83 4.17
C LEU A 75 7.59 -4.00 4.06
N GLY A 76 8.27 -3.02 3.45
CA GLY A 76 9.72 -2.97 3.40
C GLY A 76 10.36 -3.07 4.77
N LEU A 77 9.87 -2.25 5.72
CA LEU A 77 10.39 -2.17 7.08
C LEU A 77 9.92 -3.31 7.99
N THR A 78 8.66 -3.73 7.87
CA THR A 78 8.06 -4.68 8.84
C THR A 78 8.18 -6.14 8.41
N GLU A 79 8.23 -6.42 7.10
CA GLU A 79 8.20 -7.78 6.56
C GLU A 79 9.49 -8.13 5.83
N ILE A 80 9.90 -7.31 4.86
CA ILE A 80 11.02 -7.65 3.97
C ILE A 80 12.36 -7.52 4.71
N LEU A 81 12.58 -6.41 5.41
CA LEU A 81 13.84 -6.13 6.09
C LEU A 81 14.14 -7.14 7.21
N PRO A 82 13.21 -7.48 8.13
CA PRO A 82 13.43 -8.49 9.17
C PRO A 82 13.71 -9.89 8.61
N ARG A 83 13.01 -10.27 7.53
CA ARG A 83 13.21 -11.57 6.86
C ARG A 83 14.58 -11.66 6.20
N ARG A 84 15.09 -10.55 5.62
CA ARG A 84 16.39 -10.50 4.94
C ARG A 84 17.58 -10.38 5.88
N LEU A 85 17.45 -9.61 6.95
CA LEU A 85 18.51 -9.49 7.98
C LEU A 85 18.65 -10.76 8.82
N GLY A 86 17.80 -11.76 8.60
CA GLY A 86 17.90 -13.03 9.30
C GLY A 86 17.82 -12.82 10.80
N TRP A 87 16.89 -11.99 11.29
CA TRP A 87 16.52 -11.96 12.71
C TRP A 87 15.82 -13.28 13.11
N ARG A 88 16.49 -14.40 12.85
CA ARG A 88 16.41 -15.65 13.58
C ARG A 88 17.25 -15.43 14.83
N SER A 89 16.62 -15.63 15.98
CA SER A 89 17.28 -15.60 17.28
C SER A 89 18.51 -16.51 17.24
N GLU A 90 19.69 -15.90 17.29
CA GLU A 90 20.95 -16.58 17.58
C GLU A 90 20.93 -16.98 19.05
N SER A 91 20.21 -18.05 19.32
CA SER A 91 20.14 -18.72 20.61
C SER A 91 19.67 -20.13 20.37
N ASP A 92 20.43 -20.88 19.57
CA ASP A 92 20.36 -22.34 19.58
C ASP A 92 21.47 -22.84 20.50
N PRO A 93 21.17 -23.24 21.76
CA PRO A 93 22.18 -23.66 22.73
C PRO A 93 22.68 -25.09 22.51
N THR A 94 22.50 -25.69 21.33
CA THR A 94 22.78 -27.11 21.08
C THR A 94 24.13 -27.40 20.42
N GLU A 95 25.08 -26.47 20.40
CA GLU A 95 26.48 -26.83 20.08
C GLU A 95 27.21 -27.30 21.35
N PRO A 96 27.59 -28.60 21.45
CA PRO A 96 28.58 -29.04 22.43
C PRO A 96 30.00 -28.56 22.03
N PRO A 97 30.93 -28.45 23.00
CA PRO A 97 32.26 -27.86 22.82
C PRO A 97 33.19 -28.63 21.89
#